data_AF-A0A9D7ARS7-F1
#
_entry.id   AF-A0A9D7ARS7-F1
#
_cell.length_a   1.000
_cell.length_b   1.000
_cell.length_c   1.000
_cell.angle_alpha   90.00
_cell.angle_beta   90.00
_cell.angle_gamma   90.00
#
_symmetry.space_group_name_H-M   'P 1'
#
loop_
_entity.id
_entity.type
_entity.pdbx_description
1 polymer ?
#
loop_
_entity_poly.entity_id
_entity_poly.type
_entity_poly.pdbx_seq_one_letter_code
_entity_poly.pdbx_strand_id
1 'polypeptide(L)'
;MPSLIWLATTPWLVQLAHGRTLPTALGPVRMAWDAQANALALSCRPCSIRHASWGGEPLRLAEVRLTVQRMGMRLHGTVASGQVVARWRGQLAANSLTLDMDLPSTPVREGYALFAGAIAELRNPALRIDGDFALRARLTLPTGELTLAPQLQGLAVQGLGTEQWAQARSQCDQGLPKWARLAKPSAQSLLARAVIAAEDQRYFEHAGYDLTEITLALRGNQRGLVNASDPSHPTPAPRGASTLSQQLAKLLVTGAERSPVRKLRELLYAVEMEQTLGKARILGLYLDVAPWGGQLCGARAAAYRYFGKRADRLSASEAAWLAAMLHNPSMEARRWAATGQINHERAQWVARGMRLGGASAPRRPTAKMVAAHG
;
A
#
# COMPACT_ATOMS: atom_id res chain seq x y z
N MET A 1 7.76 1.24 -31.66
CA MET A 1 6.98 2.12 -30.74
C MET A 1 7.34 3.61 -30.85
N PRO A 2 8.62 4.04 -30.95
CA PRO A 2 8.96 5.47 -31.06
C PRO A 2 8.40 6.16 -32.32
N SER A 3 8.34 5.46 -33.45
CA SER A 3 7.78 5.97 -34.72
C SER A 3 6.27 6.26 -34.65
N LEU A 4 5.51 5.50 -33.85
CA LEU A 4 4.08 5.76 -33.61
C LEU A 4 3.87 6.97 -32.70
N ILE A 5 4.68 7.12 -31.64
CA ILE A 5 4.66 8.30 -30.77
C ILE A 5 5.11 9.53 -31.56
N TRP A 6 6.11 9.36 -32.43
CA TRP A 6 6.59 10.40 -33.34
C TRP A 6 5.46 10.87 -34.25
N LEU A 7 4.76 9.96 -34.93
CA LEU A 7 3.60 10.29 -35.78
C LEU A 7 2.44 10.91 -34.98
N ALA A 8 2.10 10.35 -33.82
CA ALA A 8 0.99 10.81 -32.98
C ALA A 8 1.24 12.17 -32.29
N THR A 9 2.48 12.68 -32.33
CA THR A 9 2.85 13.98 -31.75
C THR A 9 3.32 14.99 -32.81
N THR A 10 3.21 14.67 -34.10
CA THR A 10 3.55 15.58 -35.19
C THR A 10 2.43 16.62 -35.38
N PRO A 11 2.71 17.94 -35.36
CA PRO A 11 1.69 18.99 -35.30
C PRO A 11 0.54 18.87 -36.33
N TRP A 12 0.83 18.53 -37.60
CA TRP A 12 -0.21 18.39 -38.63
C TRP A 12 -1.12 17.16 -38.43
N LEU A 13 -0.57 16.02 -38.00
CA LEU A 13 -1.35 14.82 -37.64
C LEU A 13 -2.19 15.05 -36.38
N VAL A 14 -1.67 15.84 -35.45
CA VAL A 14 -2.35 16.20 -34.21
C VAL A 14 -3.52 17.15 -34.47
N GLN A 15 -3.40 18.08 -35.42
CA GLN A 15 -4.51 18.96 -35.84
C GLN A 15 -5.68 18.16 -36.44
N LEU A 16 -5.41 17.10 -37.20
CA LEU A 16 -6.43 16.18 -37.72
C LEU A 16 -7.15 15.37 -36.63
N ALA A 17 -6.55 15.27 -35.44
CA ALA A 17 -7.12 14.60 -34.28
C ALA A 17 -8.01 15.51 -33.42
N HIS A 18 -8.08 16.82 -33.70
CA HIS A 18 -8.95 17.75 -32.99
C HIS A 18 -10.42 17.31 -33.06
N GLY A 19 -11.09 17.24 -31.91
CA GLY A 19 -12.50 16.84 -31.81
C GLY A 19 -12.73 15.33 -31.89
N ARG A 20 -11.70 14.51 -32.14
CA ARG A 20 -11.84 13.05 -32.15
C ARG A 20 -11.92 12.50 -30.74
N THR A 21 -12.67 11.41 -30.60
CA THR A 21 -12.73 10.62 -29.37
C THR A 21 -12.23 9.22 -29.66
N LEU A 22 -11.24 8.77 -28.91
CA LEU A 22 -10.67 7.44 -29.04
C LEU A 22 -11.17 6.54 -27.90
N PRO A 23 -11.66 5.32 -28.19
CA PRO A 23 -11.91 4.33 -27.15
C PRO A 23 -10.57 3.87 -26.58
N THR A 24 -10.39 3.97 -25.26
CA THR A 24 -9.17 3.52 -24.58
C THR A 24 -9.51 2.67 -23.36
N ALA A 25 -8.49 2.04 -22.77
CA ALA A 25 -8.62 1.31 -21.50
C ALA A 25 -9.08 2.22 -20.32
N LEU A 26 -8.92 3.53 -20.44
CA LEU A 26 -9.35 4.53 -19.46
C LEU A 26 -10.81 4.98 -19.65
N GLY A 27 -11.44 4.57 -20.75
CA GLY A 27 -12.70 5.13 -21.24
C GLY A 27 -12.50 5.95 -22.53
N PRO A 28 -13.53 6.67 -22.99
CA PRO A 28 -13.41 7.56 -24.15
C PRO A 28 -12.45 8.72 -23.83
N VAL A 29 -11.41 8.88 -24.65
CA VAL A 29 -10.45 9.98 -24.55
C VAL A 29 -10.69 10.95 -25.69
N ARG A 30 -11.11 12.17 -25.35
CA ARG A 30 -11.26 13.27 -26.30
C ARG A 30 -9.92 13.95 -26.54
N MET A 31 -9.62 14.21 -27.81
CA MET A 31 -8.44 14.91 -28.25
C MET A 31 -8.81 16.32 -28.72
N ALA A 32 -8.07 17.32 -28.28
CA ALA A 32 -8.25 18.70 -28.69
C ALA A 32 -6.89 19.35 -28.93
N TRP A 33 -6.70 19.91 -30.12
CA TRP A 33 -5.55 20.77 -30.40
C TRP A 33 -5.84 22.19 -29.87
N ASP A 34 -4.91 22.73 -29.09
CA ASP A 34 -4.86 24.13 -28.68
C ASP A 34 -3.82 24.86 -29.54
N ALA A 35 -4.30 25.72 -30.43
CA ALA A 35 -3.45 26.47 -31.35
C ALA A 35 -2.65 27.58 -30.65
N GLN A 36 -3.15 28.15 -29.55
CA GLN A 36 -2.46 29.20 -28.80
C GLN A 36 -1.31 28.61 -27.97
N ALA A 37 -1.57 27.47 -27.33
CA ALA A 37 -0.55 26.76 -26.56
C ALA A 37 0.35 25.86 -27.44
N ASN A 38 0.05 25.70 -28.73
CA ASN A 38 0.72 24.72 -29.61
C ASN A 38 0.80 23.33 -28.95
N ALA A 39 -0.33 22.89 -28.37
CA ALA A 39 -0.40 21.75 -27.47
C ALA A 39 -1.56 20.81 -27.84
N LEU A 40 -1.32 19.51 -27.74
CA LEU A 40 -2.38 18.50 -27.75
C LEU A 40 -2.92 18.32 -26.33
N ALA A 41 -4.20 18.57 -26.13
CA ALA A 41 -4.94 18.22 -24.94
C ALA A 41 -5.68 16.88 -25.13
N LEU A 42 -5.53 15.99 -24.16
CA LEU A 42 -6.21 14.71 -24.04
C LEU A 42 -7.04 14.75 -22.76
N SER A 43 -8.33 14.42 -22.84
CA SER A 43 -9.21 14.44 -21.67
C SER A 43 -10.11 13.21 -21.61
N CYS A 44 -10.28 12.64 -20.43
CA CYS A 44 -11.21 11.56 -20.16
C CYS A 44 -12.19 11.97 -19.05
N ARG A 45 -13.49 11.80 -19.29
CA ARG A 45 -14.59 12.17 -18.36
C ARG A 45 -15.77 11.19 -18.50
N PRO A 46 -16.10 10.37 -17.48
CA PRO A 46 -15.24 9.98 -16.37
C PRO A 46 -14.10 9.07 -16.83
N CYS A 47 -13.02 9.04 -16.07
CA CYS A 47 -11.87 8.17 -16.31
C CYS A 47 -11.91 6.95 -15.38
N SER A 48 -11.65 5.77 -15.92
CA SER A 48 -11.77 4.50 -15.21
C SER A 48 -10.51 3.67 -15.37
N ILE A 49 -9.75 3.49 -14.29
CA ILE A 49 -8.49 2.74 -14.29
C ILE A 49 -8.73 1.36 -13.68
N ARG A 50 -8.38 0.30 -14.42
CA ARG A 50 -8.44 -1.09 -13.94
C ARG A 50 -7.04 -1.67 -13.77
N HIS A 51 -6.83 -2.38 -12.69
CA HIS A 51 -5.59 -3.14 -12.46
C HIS A 51 -5.90 -4.48 -11.79
N ALA A 52 -5.23 -5.55 -12.22
CA ALA A 52 -5.51 -6.91 -11.77
C ALA A 52 -5.36 -7.09 -10.24
N SER A 53 -4.54 -6.26 -9.58
CA SER A 53 -4.33 -6.31 -8.13
C SER A 53 -5.42 -5.60 -7.30
N TRP A 54 -6.42 -4.96 -7.91
CA TRP A 54 -7.42 -4.11 -7.25
C TRP A 54 -8.80 -4.75 -7.11
N GLY A 55 -8.88 -6.09 -7.06
CA GLY A 55 -10.14 -6.78 -6.72
C GLY A 55 -11.27 -6.66 -7.75
N GLY A 56 -11.00 -6.10 -8.94
CA GLY A 56 -11.94 -6.04 -10.07
C GLY A 56 -12.71 -4.73 -10.22
N GLU A 57 -12.88 -3.94 -9.16
CA GLU A 57 -13.53 -2.64 -9.27
C GLU A 57 -12.60 -1.59 -9.88
N PRO A 58 -13.05 -0.84 -10.90
CA PRO A 58 -12.25 0.22 -11.49
C PRO A 58 -12.13 1.42 -10.54
N LEU A 59 -10.94 1.97 -10.42
CA LEU A 59 -10.73 3.28 -9.81
C LEU A 59 -11.29 4.35 -10.75
N ARG A 60 -12.28 5.11 -10.28
CA ARG A 60 -12.93 6.15 -11.07
C ARG A 60 -12.45 7.54 -10.66
N LEU A 61 -12.09 8.34 -11.65
CA LEU A 61 -11.78 9.76 -11.52
C LEU A 61 -12.81 10.55 -12.33
N ALA A 62 -13.29 11.67 -11.78
CA ALA A 62 -14.27 12.52 -12.47
C ALA A 62 -13.73 13.03 -13.82
N GLU A 63 -12.45 13.38 -13.84
CA GLU A 63 -11.74 13.84 -15.02
C GLU A 63 -10.24 13.57 -14.91
N VAL A 64 -9.58 13.26 -16.03
CA VAL A 64 -8.14 13.44 -16.19
C VAL A 64 -7.90 14.25 -17.46
N ARG A 65 -7.07 15.29 -17.37
CA ARG A 65 -6.54 16.08 -18.51
C ARG A 65 -5.05 15.89 -18.62
N LEU A 66 -4.55 15.65 -19.82
CA LEU A 66 -3.15 15.55 -20.15
C LEU A 66 -2.86 16.51 -21.30
N THR A 67 -1.84 17.35 -21.18
CA THR A 67 -1.35 18.18 -22.28
C THR A 67 -0.01 17.63 -22.76
N VAL A 68 0.23 17.75 -24.06
CA VAL A 68 1.45 17.30 -24.74
C VAL A 68 1.89 18.41 -25.70
N GLN A 69 3.09 18.94 -25.48
CA GLN A 69 3.79 19.86 -26.35
C GLN A 69 5.09 19.19 -26.81
N ARG A 70 5.45 19.38 -28.07
CA ARG A 70 6.65 18.79 -28.67
C ARG A 70 7.56 19.84 -29.26
N MET A 71 8.85 19.73 -28.93
CA MET A 71 9.94 20.54 -29.48
C MET A 71 11.07 19.61 -29.91
N GLY A 72 11.08 19.22 -31.19
CA GLY A 72 12.05 18.25 -31.73
C GLY A 72 11.93 16.88 -31.07
N MET A 73 12.97 16.49 -30.32
CA MET A 73 13.03 15.22 -29.56
C MET A 73 12.57 15.37 -28.09
N ARG A 74 12.17 16.57 -27.67
CA ARG A 74 11.66 16.83 -26.33
C ARG A 74 10.14 16.91 -26.33
N LEU A 75 9.54 16.30 -25.33
CA LEU A 75 8.11 16.38 -25.01
C LEU A 75 7.96 17.05 -23.66
N HIS A 76 6.89 17.78 -23.44
CA HIS A 76 6.52 18.27 -22.12
C HIS A 76 5.02 18.53 -22.04
N GLY A 77 4.52 18.68 -20.82
CA GLY A 77 3.16 19.10 -20.58
C GLY A 77 2.76 18.89 -19.14
N THR A 78 1.46 18.78 -18.92
CA THR A 78 0.85 18.63 -17.60
C THR A 78 -0.13 17.48 -17.59
N VAL A 79 -0.23 16.76 -16.48
CA VAL A 79 -1.36 15.89 -16.18
C VAL A 79 -2.10 16.48 -14.97
N ALA A 80 -3.41 16.61 -15.09
CA ALA A 80 -4.25 17.25 -14.09
C ALA A 80 -5.53 16.45 -13.84
N SER A 81 -5.94 16.40 -12.58
CA SER A 81 -7.24 15.92 -12.14
C SER A 81 -7.64 16.77 -10.94
N GLY A 82 -8.81 17.41 -10.97
CA GLY A 82 -9.19 18.39 -9.94
C GLY A 82 -8.11 19.47 -9.75
N GLN A 83 -7.66 19.66 -8.52
CA GLN A 83 -6.58 20.58 -8.15
C GLN A 83 -5.18 19.93 -8.15
N VAL A 84 -5.10 18.62 -8.43
CA VAL A 84 -3.83 17.90 -8.48
C VAL A 84 -3.25 18.02 -9.88
N VAL A 85 -2.14 18.76 -10.02
CA VAL A 85 -1.49 19.04 -11.30
C VAL A 85 -0.02 18.67 -11.24
N ALA A 86 0.39 17.68 -12.02
CA ALA A 86 1.79 17.32 -12.20
C ALA A 86 2.29 17.79 -13.57
N ARG A 87 3.54 18.24 -13.62
CA ARG A 87 4.26 18.51 -14.86
C ARG A 87 5.00 17.26 -15.28
N TRP A 88 5.16 17.07 -16.59
CA TRP A 88 5.98 15.98 -17.10
C TRP A 88 6.83 16.46 -18.27
N ARG A 89 7.98 15.81 -18.44
CA ARG A 89 8.94 16.04 -19.52
C ARG A 89 9.33 14.69 -20.09
N GLY A 90 9.51 14.63 -21.39
CA GLY A 90 9.91 13.44 -22.11
C GLY A 90 11.10 13.70 -23.01
N GLN A 91 12.01 12.75 -23.11
CA GLN A 91 13.12 12.76 -24.05
C GLN A 91 13.02 11.52 -24.93
N LEU A 92 12.78 11.73 -26.22
CA LEU A 92 12.88 10.69 -27.23
C LEU A 92 14.35 10.47 -27.57
N ALA A 93 14.73 9.20 -27.75
CA ALA A 93 15.96 8.76 -28.40
C ALA A 93 15.61 7.70 -29.46
N ALA A 94 16.58 7.22 -30.23
CA ALA A 94 16.35 6.27 -31.32
C ALA A 94 15.50 5.06 -30.90
N ASN A 95 15.80 4.47 -29.73
CA ASN A 95 15.14 3.27 -29.22
C ASN A 95 14.62 3.40 -27.78
N SER A 96 14.60 4.60 -27.21
CA SER A 96 14.14 4.81 -25.84
C SER A 96 13.31 6.07 -25.65
N LEU A 97 12.44 6.04 -24.64
CA LEU A 97 11.69 7.20 -24.17
C LEU A 97 11.89 7.29 -22.66
N THR A 98 12.43 8.42 -22.19
CA THR A 98 12.49 8.73 -20.76
C THR A 98 11.42 9.76 -20.45
N LEU A 99 10.58 9.49 -19.46
CA LEU A 99 9.55 10.39 -18.96
C LEU A 99 9.84 10.74 -17.49
N ASP A 100 10.06 12.02 -17.20
CA ASP A 100 10.17 12.56 -15.86
C ASP A 100 8.87 13.29 -15.51
N MET A 101 8.25 12.93 -14.39
CA MET A 101 7.06 13.57 -13.86
C MET A 101 7.37 14.20 -12.50
N ASP A 102 6.86 15.41 -12.29
CA ASP A 102 7.03 16.20 -11.09
C ASP A 102 5.67 16.74 -10.66
N LEU A 103 5.14 16.18 -9.58
CA LEU A 103 4.02 16.73 -8.84
C LEU A 103 4.59 17.61 -7.72
N PRO A 104 4.40 18.94 -7.78
CA PRO A 104 4.86 19.84 -6.73
C PRO A 104 4.13 19.56 -5.41
N SER A 105 4.62 20.17 -4.33
CA SER A 105 3.95 20.15 -3.03
C SER A 105 2.48 20.56 -3.18
N THR A 106 1.60 19.62 -2.90
CA THR A 106 0.15 19.74 -3.08
C THR A 106 -0.53 19.34 -1.78
N PRO A 107 -1.54 20.08 -1.29
CA PRO A 107 -2.24 19.70 -0.07
C PRO A 107 -2.87 18.31 -0.20
N VAL A 108 -2.70 17.46 0.81
CA VAL A 108 -3.15 16.06 0.77
C VAL A 108 -4.65 15.95 0.53
N ARG A 109 -5.44 16.88 1.09
CA ARG A 109 -6.89 16.97 0.87
C ARG A 109 -7.29 17.03 -0.61
N GLU A 110 -6.47 17.64 -1.48
CA GLU A 110 -6.76 17.73 -2.92
C GLU A 110 -6.61 16.37 -3.59
N GLY A 111 -5.64 15.56 -3.15
CA GLY A 111 -5.50 14.17 -3.59
C GLY A 111 -6.68 13.31 -3.19
N TYR A 112 -7.19 13.48 -1.96
CA TYR A 112 -8.40 12.79 -1.50
C TYR A 112 -9.66 13.26 -2.23
N ALA A 113 -9.78 14.55 -2.57
CA ALA A 113 -10.92 15.10 -3.29
C ALA A 113 -11.15 14.45 -4.65
N LEU A 114 -10.10 13.91 -5.29
CA LEU A 114 -10.23 13.12 -6.53
C LEU A 114 -11.13 11.88 -6.38
N PHE A 115 -11.27 11.38 -5.14
CA PHE A 115 -12.01 10.18 -4.78
C PHE A 115 -13.20 10.49 -3.87
N ALA A 116 -13.69 11.75 -3.83
CA ALA A 116 -14.83 12.17 -3.00
C ALA A 116 -16.09 11.32 -3.21
N GLY A 117 -16.31 10.82 -4.43
CA GLY A 117 -17.44 9.92 -4.71
C GLY A 117 -17.31 8.51 -4.12
N ALA A 118 -16.09 8.07 -3.78
CA ALA A 118 -15.79 6.71 -3.33
C ALA A 118 -15.37 6.63 -1.85
N ILE A 119 -14.91 7.73 -1.25
CA ILE A 119 -14.51 7.80 0.15
C ILE A 119 -15.64 8.45 0.95
N ALA A 120 -16.42 7.63 1.65
CA ALA A 120 -17.58 8.08 2.42
C ALA A 120 -17.20 9.08 3.52
N GLU A 121 -16.01 8.94 4.11
CA GLU A 121 -15.48 9.80 5.17
C GLU A 121 -15.36 11.26 4.72
N LEU A 122 -15.13 11.53 3.43
CA LEU A 122 -15.01 12.90 2.90
C LEU A 122 -16.33 13.69 2.93
N ARG A 123 -17.46 13.02 3.18
CA ARG A 123 -18.75 13.70 3.40
C ARG A 123 -18.91 14.23 4.83
N ASN A 124 -18.04 13.84 5.75
CA ASN A 124 -18.10 14.28 7.14
C ASN A 124 -17.58 15.73 7.25
N PRO A 125 -18.41 16.72 7.64
CA PRO A 125 -18.00 18.11 7.75
C PRO A 125 -16.97 18.36 8.86
N ALA A 126 -16.80 17.44 9.81
CA ALA A 126 -15.79 17.51 10.85
C ALA A 126 -14.41 17.03 10.37
N LEU A 127 -14.32 16.32 9.24
CA LEU A 127 -13.06 15.77 8.75
C LEU A 127 -12.11 16.90 8.34
N ARG A 128 -10.88 16.88 8.87
CA ARG A 128 -9.76 17.72 8.48
C ARG A 128 -8.61 16.82 8.03
N ILE A 129 -8.03 17.15 6.89
CA ILE A 129 -6.87 16.46 6.31
C ILE A 129 -5.84 17.52 5.98
N ASP A 130 -4.76 17.53 6.76
CA ASP A 130 -3.66 18.49 6.65
C ASP A 130 -2.41 17.84 6.08
N GLY A 131 -1.42 18.67 5.77
CA GLY A 131 -0.14 18.27 5.20
C GLY A 131 -0.11 18.32 3.68
N ASP A 132 1.07 18.06 3.16
CA ASP A 132 1.39 18.18 1.74
C ASP A 132 2.05 16.91 1.22
N PHE A 133 1.71 16.54 0.00
CA PHE A 133 2.36 15.47 -0.74
C PHE A 133 3.01 16.02 -2.01
N ALA A 134 4.15 15.45 -2.37
CA ALA A 134 4.82 15.67 -3.63
C ALA A 134 5.28 14.33 -4.20
N LEU A 135 5.44 14.26 -5.52
CA LEU A 135 5.88 13.04 -6.17
C LEU A 135 6.80 13.36 -7.33
N ARG A 136 8.01 12.81 -7.29
CA ARG A 136 8.87 12.70 -8.48
C ARG A 136 8.83 11.27 -8.99
N ALA A 137 8.65 11.12 -10.30
CA ALA A 137 8.66 9.83 -10.95
C ALA A 137 9.50 9.88 -12.23
N ARG A 138 10.19 8.78 -12.54
CA ARG A 138 10.89 8.59 -13.81
C ARG A 138 10.51 7.23 -14.39
N LEU A 139 10.02 7.22 -15.62
CA LEU A 139 9.74 6.01 -16.39
C LEU A 139 10.67 5.94 -17.60
N THR A 140 11.37 4.82 -17.75
CA THR A 140 12.20 4.55 -18.93
C THR A 140 11.57 3.42 -19.75
N LEU A 141 11.32 3.67 -21.03
CA LEU A 141 10.84 2.67 -21.99
C LEU A 141 11.95 2.33 -23.00
N PRO A 142 12.03 1.08 -23.49
CA PRO A 142 11.06 -0.02 -23.29
C PRO A 142 11.29 -0.85 -22.02
N THR A 143 12.34 -0.58 -21.24
CA THR A 143 12.69 -1.37 -20.04
C THR A 143 11.57 -1.41 -18.99
N GLY A 144 10.67 -0.42 -18.99
CA GLY A 144 9.58 -0.31 -18.03
C GLY A 144 10.06 0.08 -16.63
N GLU A 145 11.31 0.53 -16.49
CA GLU A 145 11.88 0.92 -15.20
C GLU A 145 11.20 2.18 -14.68
N LEU A 146 10.57 2.08 -13.50
CA LEU A 146 9.80 3.16 -12.88
C LEU A 146 10.40 3.57 -11.53
N THR A 147 11.16 4.66 -11.47
CA THR A 147 11.58 5.20 -10.17
C THR A 147 10.50 6.10 -9.59
N LEU A 148 10.11 5.88 -8.33
CA LEU A 148 9.20 6.73 -7.57
C LEU A 148 9.91 7.29 -6.35
N ALA A 149 9.73 8.59 -6.11
CA ALA A 149 10.22 9.31 -4.94
C ALA A 149 9.06 10.14 -4.34
N PRO A 150 8.14 9.48 -3.61
CA PRO A 150 7.07 10.17 -2.91
C PRO A 150 7.63 10.95 -1.71
N GLN A 151 7.04 12.11 -1.45
CA GLN A 151 7.28 12.90 -0.26
C GLN A 151 5.94 13.22 0.38
N LEU A 152 5.89 13.18 1.70
CA LEU A 152 4.70 13.50 2.47
C LEU A 152 5.15 14.19 3.76
N GLN A 153 4.66 15.40 3.98
CA GLN A 153 5.06 16.25 5.09
C GLN A 153 3.83 16.68 5.88
N GLY A 154 3.92 16.61 7.21
CA GLY A 154 2.88 17.13 8.10
C GLY A 154 1.51 16.48 7.95
N LEU A 155 1.40 15.23 7.47
CA LEU A 155 0.10 14.57 7.33
C LEU A 155 -0.56 14.43 8.71
N ALA A 156 -1.68 15.10 8.87
CA ALA A 156 -2.55 14.99 10.04
C ALA A 156 -4.00 14.81 9.59
N VAL A 157 -4.76 14.05 10.39
CA VAL A 157 -6.14 13.73 10.10
C VAL A 157 -6.93 13.86 11.40
N GLN A 158 -8.05 14.58 11.37
CA GLN A 158 -8.92 14.77 12.52
C GLN A 158 -10.39 14.66 12.10
N GLY A 159 -11.25 14.26 13.02
CA GLY A 159 -12.70 14.22 12.84
C GLY A 159 -13.27 12.88 12.35
N LEU A 160 -12.53 11.76 12.40
CA LEU A 160 -13.11 10.42 12.15
C LEU A 160 -13.53 9.71 13.44
N GLY A 161 -13.27 10.31 14.61
CA GLY A 161 -13.78 9.81 15.90
C GLY A 161 -12.97 8.64 16.46
N THR A 162 -11.68 8.51 16.12
CA THR A 162 -10.85 7.38 16.57
C THR A 162 -10.56 7.40 18.08
N GLU A 163 -10.73 8.53 18.76
CA GLU A 163 -10.60 8.68 20.21
C GLU A 163 -11.53 7.76 20.99
N GLN A 164 -12.69 7.40 20.43
CA GLN A 164 -13.63 6.45 21.05
C GLN A 164 -13.00 5.06 21.25
N TRP A 165 -11.97 4.71 20.46
CA TRP A 165 -11.27 3.44 20.58
C TRP A 165 -10.26 3.40 21.72
N ALA A 166 -9.99 4.53 22.38
CA ALA A 166 -9.16 4.56 23.59
C ALA A 166 -9.69 3.58 24.63
N GLN A 167 -11.02 3.47 24.77
CA GLN A 167 -11.68 2.56 25.72
C GLN A 167 -12.29 1.31 25.09
N ALA A 168 -12.09 1.09 23.78
CA ALA A 168 -12.67 -0.06 23.08
C ALA A 168 -12.20 -1.40 23.67
N ARG A 169 -13.15 -2.34 23.81
CA ARG A 169 -12.90 -3.71 24.27
C ARG A 169 -13.23 -4.69 23.16
N SER A 170 -12.37 -5.69 22.98
CA SER A 170 -12.59 -6.75 22.02
C SER A 170 -13.56 -7.80 22.57
N GLN A 171 -14.33 -8.41 21.67
CA GLN A 171 -15.18 -9.57 21.96
C GLN A 171 -14.45 -10.90 21.72
N CYS A 172 -13.22 -10.87 21.20
CA CYS A 172 -12.44 -12.08 20.89
C CYS A 172 -12.10 -12.94 22.11
N ASP A 173 -12.27 -12.43 23.33
CA ASP A 173 -11.98 -13.17 24.57
C ASP A 173 -13.21 -13.86 25.17
N GLN A 174 -14.37 -13.78 24.49
CA GLN A 174 -15.58 -14.46 24.92
C GLN A 174 -15.31 -15.98 24.99
N GLY A 175 -15.72 -16.60 26.10
CA GLY A 175 -15.50 -18.03 26.36
C GLY A 175 -14.13 -18.40 26.95
N LEU A 176 -13.18 -17.47 27.08
CA LEU A 176 -11.89 -17.78 27.72
C LEU A 176 -12.01 -17.92 29.25
N PRO A 177 -11.25 -18.83 29.89
CA PRO A 177 -11.09 -18.86 31.33
C PRO A 177 -10.63 -17.51 31.89
N LYS A 178 -11.05 -17.16 33.12
CA LYS A 178 -10.76 -15.86 33.75
C LYS A 178 -9.26 -15.53 33.75
N TRP A 179 -8.40 -16.51 34.05
CA TRP A 179 -6.95 -16.33 34.09
C TRP A 179 -6.33 -16.00 32.72
N ALA A 180 -6.88 -16.55 31.64
CA ALA A 180 -6.43 -16.29 30.27
C ALA A 180 -6.96 -14.93 29.77
N ARG A 181 -8.20 -14.59 30.15
CA ARG A 181 -8.84 -13.32 29.82
C ARG A 181 -8.12 -12.12 30.43
N LEU A 182 -7.64 -12.23 31.68
CA LEU A 182 -6.94 -11.14 32.37
C LEU A 182 -5.48 -10.97 31.92
N ALA A 183 -4.93 -11.93 31.17
CA ALA A 183 -3.54 -11.93 30.74
C ALA A 183 -3.28 -11.07 29.49
N LYS A 184 -3.53 -9.77 29.58
CA LYS A 184 -3.33 -8.85 28.46
C LYS A 184 -1.83 -8.65 28.19
N PRO A 185 -1.32 -8.95 26.98
CA PRO A 185 0.07 -8.69 26.65
C PRO A 185 0.33 -7.17 26.65
N SER A 186 1.37 -6.74 27.37
CA SER A 186 1.86 -5.36 27.29
C SER A 186 2.59 -5.13 25.96
N ALA A 187 2.80 -3.86 25.60
CA ALA A 187 3.60 -3.49 24.43
C ALA A 187 5.07 -3.99 24.51
N GLN A 188 5.54 -4.35 25.71
CA GLN A 188 6.89 -4.87 25.96
C GLN A 188 6.94 -6.40 25.99
N SER A 189 5.80 -7.09 25.93
CA SER A 189 5.75 -8.54 25.93
C SER A 189 6.49 -9.14 24.74
N LEU A 190 6.97 -10.38 24.88
CA LEU A 190 7.62 -11.11 23.79
C LEU A 190 6.70 -11.24 22.57
N LEU A 191 5.39 -11.42 22.79
CA LEU A 191 4.41 -11.46 21.71
C LEU A 191 4.31 -10.13 20.96
N ALA A 192 4.20 -9.01 21.68
CA ALA A 192 4.17 -7.68 21.07
C ALA A 192 5.43 -7.43 20.22
N ARG A 193 6.62 -7.76 20.75
CA ARG A 193 7.89 -7.66 20.01
C ARG A 193 7.93 -8.57 18.79
N ALA A 194 7.40 -9.79 18.89
CA ALA A 194 7.31 -10.73 17.76
C ALA A 194 6.40 -10.18 16.65
N VAL A 195 5.25 -9.62 17.00
CA VAL A 195 4.31 -9.01 16.05
C VAL A 195 4.92 -7.80 15.35
N ILE A 196 5.57 -6.90 16.09
CA ILE A 196 6.31 -5.77 15.51
C ILE A 196 7.39 -6.30 14.54
N ALA A 197 8.20 -7.26 14.96
CA ALA A 197 9.24 -7.83 14.09
C ALA A 197 8.68 -8.50 12.83
N ALA A 198 7.48 -9.08 12.93
CA ALA A 198 6.81 -9.81 11.86
C ALA A 198 6.17 -8.88 10.81
N GLU A 199 5.43 -7.89 11.28
CA GLU A 199 4.50 -7.10 10.48
C GLU A 199 4.97 -5.66 10.22
N ASP A 200 5.74 -5.07 11.15
CA ASP A 200 6.05 -3.64 11.14
C ASP A 200 7.32 -3.33 11.95
N GLN A 201 8.50 -3.60 11.38
CA GLN A 201 9.77 -3.48 12.12
C GLN A 201 10.10 -2.07 12.57
N ARG A 202 9.52 -1.07 11.89
CA ARG A 202 9.74 0.35 12.12
C ARG A 202 8.55 0.98 12.84
N TYR A 203 7.75 0.17 13.52
CA TYR A 203 6.50 0.58 14.15
C TYR A 203 6.61 1.87 14.97
N PHE A 204 7.68 2.06 15.73
CA PHE A 204 7.88 3.25 16.57
C PHE A 204 8.47 4.46 15.84
N GLU A 205 8.86 4.32 14.57
CA GLU A 205 9.55 5.36 13.79
C GLU A 205 8.61 6.15 12.86
N HIS A 206 7.35 5.73 12.70
CA HIS A 206 6.43 6.34 11.74
C HIS A 206 5.09 6.77 12.35
N ALA A 207 4.38 7.69 11.72
CA ALA A 207 3.07 8.20 12.16
C ALA A 207 1.91 7.44 11.49
N GLY A 208 1.92 6.10 11.56
CA GLY A 208 0.90 5.25 10.94
C GLY A 208 1.11 4.90 9.46
N TYR A 209 2.12 5.48 8.79
CA TYR A 209 2.52 5.14 7.42
C TYR A 209 4.04 5.14 7.27
N ASP A 210 4.61 4.13 6.61
CA ASP A 210 6.06 4.05 6.38
C ASP A 210 6.40 4.31 4.90
N LEU A 211 6.81 5.55 4.59
CA LEU A 211 7.23 5.94 3.23
C LEU A 211 8.45 5.16 2.73
N THR A 212 9.33 4.74 3.64
CA THR A 212 10.53 3.98 3.26
C THR A 212 10.11 2.59 2.82
N GLU A 213 9.27 1.91 3.61
CA GLU A 213 8.75 0.59 3.24
C GLU A 213 7.86 0.66 1.99
N ILE A 214 7.06 1.72 1.82
CA ILE A 214 6.29 1.96 0.59
C ILE A 214 7.25 2.06 -0.61
N THR A 215 8.31 2.86 -0.50
CA THR A 215 9.31 3.03 -1.57
C THR A 215 10.05 1.72 -1.88
N LEU A 216 10.42 0.96 -0.84
CA LEU A 216 11.08 -0.33 -0.98
C LEU A 216 10.16 -1.38 -1.61
N ALA A 217 8.89 -1.42 -1.22
CA ALA A 217 7.89 -2.31 -1.81
C ALA A 217 7.65 -1.99 -3.29
N LEU A 218 7.53 -0.70 -3.64
CA LEU A 218 7.38 -0.26 -5.03
C LEU A 218 8.58 -0.71 -5.88
N ARG A 219 9.81 -0.45 -5.43
CA ARG A 219 11.04 -0.87 -6.14
C ARG A 219 11.17 -2.39 -6.24
N GLY A 220 10.82 -3.13 -5.18
CA GLY A 220 10.88 -4.59 -5.15
C GLY A 220 9.88 -5.25 -6.09
N ASN A 221 8.64 -4.74 -6.12
CA ASN A 221 7.56 -5.31 -6.92
C ASN A 221 7.74 -5.04 -8.43
N GLN A 222 8.38 -3.92 -8.81
CA GLN A 222 8.73 -3.63 -10.20
C GLN A 222 9.69 -4.66 -10.81
N ARG A 223 10.71 -5.08 -10.05
CA ARG A 223 11.64 -6.13 -10.49
C ARG A 223 10.91 -7.47 -10.73
N GLY A 224 9.86 -7.74 -9.93
CA GLY A 224 9.00 -8.89 -10.13
C GLY A 224 8.16 -8.83 -11.42
N LEU A 225 7.73 -7.64 -11.86
CA LEU A 225 6.98 -7.45 -13.10
C LEU A 225 7.87 -7.53 -14.35
N VAL A 226 9.10 -7.01 -14.29
CA VAL A 226 10.08 -7.11 -15.40
C VAL A 226 10.54 -8.56 -15.59
N ASN A 227 10.70 -9.32 -14.51
CA ASN A 227 11.09 -10.73 -14.57
C ASN A 227 9.92 -11.68 -14.88
N ALA A 228 8.66 -11.23 -14.78
CA ALA A 228 7.49 -12.02 -15.17
C ALA A 228 7.43 -12.32 -16.69
N SER A 229 8.26 -11.65 -17.48
CA SER A 229 8.46 -11.90 -18.91
C SER A 229 9.23 -13.21 -19.19
N ASP A 230 9.89 -13.77 -18.17
CA ASP A 230 10.66 -15.01 -18.26
C ASP A 230 9.98 -16.10 -17.41
N PRO A 231 9.33 -17.10 -18.04
CA PRO A 231 8.65 -18.19 -17.35
C PRO A 231 9.58 -19.05 -16.48
N SER A 232 10.91 -18.98 -16.70
CA SER A 232 11.89 -19.79 -15.98
C SER A 232 12.28 -19.23 -14.60
N HIS A 233 11.86 -18.00 -14.28
CA HIS A 233 12.17 -17.34 -13.01
C HIS A 233 10.93 -17.16 -12.13
N PRO A 234 10.85 -17.80 -10.94
CA PRO A 234 9.73 -17.59 -10.03
C PRO A 234 9.70 -16.14 -9.57
N THR A 235 8.59 -15.45 -9.84
CA THR A 235 8.38 -14.07 -9.39
C THR A 235 8.33 -14.03 -7.86
N PRO A 236 9.19 -13.23 -7.19
CA PRO A 236 9.14 -13.10 -5.75
C PRO A 236 7.76 -12.60 -5.30
N ALA A 237 7.23 -13.17 -4.22
CA ALA A 237 5.98 -12.68 -3.63
C ALA A 237 6.09 -11.18 -3.34
N PRO A 238 5.09 -10.37 -3.75
CA PRO A 238 5.16 -8.92 -3.62
C PRO A 238 5.35 -8.51 -2.16
N ARG A 239 6.27 -7.56 -1.94
CA ARG A 239 6.50 -6.99 -0.60
C ARG A 239 5.33 -6.08 -0.27
N GLY A 240 4.72 -6.29 0.89
CA GLY A 240 3.74 -5.37 1.47
C GLY A 240 4.44 -4.23 2.23
N ALA A 241 3.79 -3.08 2.30
CA ALA A 241 4.26 -1.89 3.04
C ALA A 241 3.21 -1.37 4.04
N SER A 242 2.29 -2.24 4.47
CA SER A 242 1.23 -1.83 5.40
C SER A 242 1.75 -1.86 6.83
N THR A 243 1.52 -0.77 7.57
CA THR A 243 1.85 -0.67 8.99
C THR A 243 0.83 -1.38 9.86
N LEU A 244 1.16 -1.68 11.12
CA LEU A 244 0.20 -2.21 12.10
C LEU A 244 -1.01 -1.29 12.29
N SER A 245 -0.82 0.03 12.22
CA SER A 245 -1.88 1.02 12.35
C SER A 245 -2.86 0.96 11.17
N GLN A 246 -2.37 0.78 9.94
CA GLN A 246 -3.22 0.53 8.77
C GLN A 246 -3.92 -0.82 8.84
N GLN A 247 -3.23 -1.87 9.31
CA GLN A 247 -3.86 -3.17 9.50
C GLN A 247 -4.97 -3.11 10.55
N LEU A 248 -4.79 -2.34 11.63
CA LEU A 248 -5.84 -2.12 12.62
C LEU A 248 -7.03 -1.37 12.02
N ALA A 249 -6.79 -0.29 11.27
CA ALA A 249 -7.86 0.43 10.56
C ALA A 249 -8.65 -0.48 9.61
N LYS A 250 -7.95 -1.39 8.93
CA LYS A 250 -8.57 -2.43 8.09
C LYS A 250 -9.50 -3.34 8.89
N LEU A 251 -9.07 -3.79 10.06
CA LEU A 251 -9.84 -4.69 10.92
C LEU A 251 -11.05 -4.02 11.56
N LEU A 252 -10.93 -2.75 11.98
CA LEU A 252 -11.99 -2.06 12.71
C LEU A 252 -13.03 -1.39 11.81
N VAL A 253 -12.64 -0.92 10.63
CA VAL A 253 -13.52 -0.06 9.82
C VAL A 253 -13.63 -0.51 8.37
N THR A 254 -12.52 -0.66 7.66
CA THR A 254 -12.58 -0.71 6.19
C THR A 254 -12.82 -2.10 5.61
N GLY A 255 -12.67 -3.16 6.41
CA GLY A 255 -12.98 -4.53 6.02
C GLY A 255 -12.04 -5.16 4.97
N ALA A 256 -12.47 -6.29 4.42
CA ALA A 256 -11.63 -7.18 3.62
C ALA A 256 -11.58 -6.88 2.11
N GLU A 257 -12.41 -5.95 1.61
CA GLU A 257 -12.48 -5.61 0.19
C GLU A 257 -11.11 -5.21 -0.38
N ARG A 258 -10.75 -5.63 -1.59
CA ARG A 258 -9.44 -5.29 -2.17
C ARG A 258 -9.60 -4.10 -3.12
N SER A 259 -9.42 -2.88 -2.62
CA SER A 259 -9.52 -1.66 -3.42
C SER A 259 -8.47 -0.61 -3.01
N PRO A 260 -7.86 0.14 -3.95
CA PRO A 260 -6.97 1.27 -3.63
C PRO A 260 -7.66 2.34 -2.79
N VAL A 261 -8.95 2.60 -3.05
CA VAL A 261 -9.75 3.56 -2.29
C VAL A 261 -9.85 3.14 -0.84
N ARG A 262 -10.07 1.84 -0.58
CA ARG A 262 -10.03 1.29 0.78
C ARG A 262 -8.68 1.54 1.45
N LYS A 263 -7.57 1.42 0.73
CA LYS A 263 -6.23 1.68 1.28
C LYS A 263 -6.03 3.15 1.65
N LEU A 264 -6.63 4.09 0.91
CA LEU A 264 -6.67 5.50 1.29
C LEU A 264 -7.48 5.72 2.57
N ARG A 265 -8.63 5.04 2.71
CA ARG A 265 -9.42 5.06 3.96
C ARG A 265 -8.61 4.53 5.14
N GLU A 266 -7.92 3.40 4.98
CA GLU A 266 -7.02 2.85 6.01
C GLU A 266 -5.96 3.87 6.46
N LEU A 267 -5.40 4.65 5.53
CA LEU A 267 -4.40 5.67 5.85
C LEU A 267 -4.99 6.80 6.70
N LEU A 268 -6.21 7.27 6.38
CA LEU A 268 -6.88 8.31 7.17
C LEU A 268 -7.04 7.90 8.64
N TYR A 269 -7.63 6.72 8.87
CA TYR A 269 -7.80 6.20 10.23
C TYR A 269 -6.47 5.87 10.90
N ALA A 270 -5.48 5.35 10.17
CA ALA A 270 -4.17 5.04 10.72
C ALA A 270 -3.48 6.31 11.25
N VAL A 271 -3.54 7.42 10.52
CA VAL A 271 -2.94 8.70 10.94
C VAL A 271 -3.66 9.27 12.14
N GLU A 272 -5.01 9.33 12.12
CA GLU A 272 -5.74 9.90 13.26
C GLU A 272 -5.56 9.05 14.53
N MET A 273 -5.57 7.71 14.42
CA MET A 273 -5.30 6.83 15.57
C MET A 273 -3.93 7.09 16.20
N GLU A 274 -2.91 7.40 15.41
CA GLU A 274 -1.56 7.69 15.92
C GLU A 274 -1.55 8.99 16.74
N GLN A 275 -2.44 9.93 16.40
CA GLN A 275 -2.61 11.19 17.10
C GLN A 275 -3.48 11.03 18.36
N THR A 276 -4.52 10.21 18.31
CA THR A 276 -5.52 10.11 19.39
C THR A 276 -5.25 9.00 20.41
N LEU A 277 -4.62 7.88 20.00
CA LEU A 277 -4.47 6.68 20.84
C LEU A 277 -3.02 6.43 21.29
N GLY A 278 -2.05 6.77 20.45
CA GLY A 278 -0.64 6.44 20.64
C GLY A 278 -0.29 4.96 20.43
N LYS A 279 1.02 4.70 20.25
CA LYS A 279 1.56 3.38 19.85
C LYS A 279 1.17 2.22 20.75
N ALA A 280 1.28 2.39 22.07
CA ALA A 280 0.98 1.31 23.00
C ALA A 280 -0.48 0.87 22.90
N ARG A 281 -1.41 1.82 22.71
CA ARG A 281 -2.83 1.51 22.61
C ARG A 281 -3.19 0.87 21.27
N ILE A 282 -2.66 1.39 20.17
CA ILE A 282 -2.84 0.82 18.83
C ILE A 282 -2.37 -0.63 18.81
N LEU A 283 -1.16 -0.91 19.30
CA LEU A 283 -0.64 -2.27 19.35
C LEU A 283 -1.50 -3.18 20.23
N GLY A 284 -1.96 -2.68 21.38
CA GLY A 284 -2.87 -3.41 22.24
C GLY A 284 -4.21 -3.75 21.56
N LEU A 285 -4.81 -2.79 20.86
CA LEU A 285 -6.04 -3.01 20.08
C LEU A 285 -5.81 -4.03 18.97
N TYR A 286 -4.72 -3.91 18.22
CA TYR A 286 -4.35 -4.87 17.18
C TYR A 286 -4.25 -6.28 17.76
N LEU A 287 -3.51 -6.46 18.86
CA LEU A 287 -3.40 -7.77 19.52
C LEU A 287 -4.76 -8.29 20.01
N ASP A 288 -5.67 -7.41 20.41
CA ASP A 288 -7.00 -7.78 20.89
C ASP A 288 -7.95 -8.24 19.76
N VAL A 289 -7.74 -7.84 18.50
CA VAL A 289 -8.66 -8.13 17.37
C VAL A 289 -8.04 -8.87 16.19
N ALA A 290 -6.71 -8.99 16.14
CA ALA A 290 -6.02 -9.62 15.01
C ALA A 290 -6.49 -11.07 14.79
N PRO A 291 -6.65 -11.50 13.53
CA PRO A 291 -7.00 -12.88 13.20
C PRO A 291 -5.77 -13.78 13.32
N TRP A 292 -5.86 -14.82 14.16
CA TRP A 292 -4.78 -15.79 14.40
C TRP A 292 -5.03 -17.13 13.70
N GLY A 293 -6.04 -17.18 12.82
CA GLY A 293 -6.29 -18.31 11.92
C GLY A 293 -7.59 -19.05 12.21
N GLY A 294 -8.19 -19.65 11.18
CA GLY A 294 -9.56 -20.17 11.27
C GLY A 294 -10.55 -19.06 11.64
N GLN A 295 -11.36 -19.30 12.68
CA GLN A 295 -12.27 -18.30 13.27
C GLN A 295 -11.68 -17.63 14.53
N LEU A 296 -10.39 -17.83 14.80
CA LEU A 296 -9.75 -17.34 16.01
C LEU A 296 -9.28 -15.90 15.82
N CYS A 297 -9.74 -15.01 16.70
CA CYS A 297 -9.25 -13.64 16.81
C CYS A 297 -8.73 -13.36 18.21
N GLY A 298 -7.86 -12.36 18.35
CA GLY A 298 -7.30 -11.95 19.63
C GLY A 298 -6.14 -12.82 20.14
N ALA A 299 -5.08 -12.17 20.59
CA ALA A 299 -3.83 -12.79 21.04
C ALA A 299 -4.02 -13.68 22.26
N ARG A 300 -4.94 -13.31 23.17
CA ARG A 300 -5.26 -14.10 24.37
C ARG A 300 -5.92 -15.43 23.99
N ALA A 301 -6.89 -15.40 23.08
CA ALA A 301 -7.51 -16.61 22.58
C ALA A 301 -6.53 -17.48 21.80
N ALA A 302 -5.65 -16.87 21.02
CA ALA A 302 -4.58 -17.57 20.30
C ALA A 302 -3.59 -18.26 21.24
N ALA A 303 -3.04 -17.56 22.24
CA ALA A 303 -2.12 -18.12 23.21
C ALA A 303 -2.74 -19.31 23.98
N TYR A 304 -4.01 -19.18 24.36
CA TYR A 304 -4.75 -20.26 25.02
C TYR A 304 -4.97 -21.45 24.08
N ARG A 305 -5.43 -21.20 22.85
CA ARG A 305 -5.78 -22.25 21.88
C ARG A 305 -4.57 -23.07 21.40
N TYR A 306 -3.43 -22.41 21.17
CA TYR A 306 -2.26 -23.07 20.58
C TYR A 306 -1.29 -23.60 21.63
N PHE A 307 -1.22 -22.96 22.81
CA PHE A 307 -0.20 -23.30 23.81
C PHE A 307 -0.78 -23.58 25.20
N GLY A 308 -2.09 -23.39 25.43
CA GLY A 308 -2.68 -23.48 26.76
C GLY A 308 -2.12 -22.44 27.73
N LYS A 309 -1.58 -21.32 27.23
CA LYS A 309 -0.82 -20.34 28.01
C LYS A 309 -1.46 -18.97 28.01
N ARG A 310 -1.01 -18.17 28.98
CA ARG A 310 -1.27 -16.73 29.00
C ARG A 310 -0.47 -16.04 27.92
N ALA A 311 -1.08 -15.09 27.20
CA ALA A 311 -0.41 -14.35 26.12
C ALA A 311 0.79 -13.51 26.60
N ASP A 312 0.79 -13.08 27.86
CA ASP A 312 1.90 -12.36 28.51
C ASP A 312 3.02 -13.28 29.04
N ARG A 313 2.86 -14.61 28.94
CA ARG A 313 3.82 -15.62 29.42
C ARG A 313 4.30 -16.57 28.32
N LEU A 314 4.08 -16.22 27.05
CA LEU A 314 4.65 -16.97 25.94
C LEU A 314 6.18 -16.87 25.97
N SER A 315 6.84 -17.98 25.67
CA SER A 315 8.29 -18.00 25.43
C SER A 315 8.62 -17.25 24.13
N ALA A 316 9.89 -16.96 23.88
CA ALA A 316 10.31 -16.29 22.65
C ALA A 316 9.99 -17.12 21.39
N SER A 317 10.11 -18.45 21.47
CA SER A 317 9.77 -19.35 20.36
C SER A 317 8.26 -19.41 20.12
N GLU A 318 7.45 -19.47 21.18
CA GLU A 318 5.99 -19.46 21.09
C GLU A 318 5.47 -18.12 20.55
N ALA A 319 6.05 -17.00 20.99
CA ALA A 319 5.73 -15.68 20.48
C ALA A 319 6.07 -15.54 18.97
N ALA A 320 7.25 -15.99 18.55
CA ALA A 320 7.67 -15.96 17.15
C ALA A 320 6.81 -16.88 16.27
N TRP A 321 6.45 -18.06 16.79
CA TRP A 321 5.53 -18.99 16.13
C TRP A 321 4.15 -18.35 15.94
N LEU A 322 3.61 -17.73 16.98
CA LEU A 322 2.28 -17.11 16.94
C LEU A 322 2.27 -15.96 15.94
N ALA A 323 3.26 -15.06 16.00
CA ALA A 323 3.41 -13.95 15.07
C ALA A 323 3.61 -14.40 13.61
N ALA A 324 4.25 -15.55 13.36
CA ALA A 324 4.39 -16.08 12.01
C ALA A 324 3.05 -16.48 11.36
N MET A 325 2.01 -16.79 12.15
CA MET A 325 0.69 -17.08 11.60
C MET A 325 -0.01 -15.87 10.98
N LEU A 326 0.33 -14.64 11.40
CA LEU A 326 -0.34 -13.42 10.94
C LEU A 326 -0.16 -13.16 9.44
N HIS A 327 0.90 -13.71 8.82
CA HIS A 327 1.18 -13.49 7.40
C HIS A 327 0.05 -14.01 6.48
N ASN A 328 -0.52 -15.17 6.82
CA ASN A 328 -1.68 -15.74 6.14
C ASN A 328 -2.45 -16.66 7.10
N PRO A 329 -3.28 -16.09 8.00
CA PRO A 329 -3.82 -16.81 9.15
C PRO A 329 -4.63 -18.05 8.76
N SER A 330 -5.46 -17.95 7.72
CA SER A 330 -6.29 -19.07 7.27
C SER A 330 -5.46 -20.19 6.63
N MET A 331 -4.39 -19.85 5.91
CA MET A 331 -3.49 -20.86 5.33
C MET A 331 -2.66 -21.54 6.40
N GLU A 332 -2.06 -20.78 7.31
CA GLU A 332 -1.24 -21.32 8.40
C GLU A 332 -2.06 -22.17 9.37
N ALA A 333 -3.30 -21.77 9.70
CA ALA A 333 -4.19 -22.59 10.52
C ALA A 333 -4.54 -23.93 9.85
N ARG A 334 -4.79 -23.94 8.53
CA ARG A 334 -5.02 -25.20 7.79
C ARG A 334 -3.77 -26.08 7.77
N ARG A 335 -2.60 -25.49 7.56
CA ARG A 335 -1.32 -26.20 7.61
C ARG A 335 -1.11 -26.82 8.99
N TRP A 336 -1.30 -26.05 10.05
CA TRP A 336 -1.17 -26.54 11.42
C TRP A 336 -2.15 -27.68 11.73
N ALA A 337 -3.41 -27.56 11.29
CA ALA A 337 -4.39 -28.63 11.47
C ALA A 337 -4.04 -29.92 10.71
N ALA A 338 -3.43 -29.79 9.53
CA ALA A 338 -3.08 -30.95 8.69
C ALA A 338 -1.76 -31.62 9.09
N THR A 339 -0.76 -30.84 9.54
CA THR A 339 0.62 -31.34 9.72
C THR A 339 1.20 -31.10 11.11
N GLY A 340 0.51 -30.36 11.98
CA GLY A 340 1.05 -29.88 13.27
C GLY A 340 2.10 -28.78 13.14
N GLN A 341 2.38 -28.30 11.93
CA GLN A 341 3.45 -27.32 11.65
C GLN A 341 2.91 -26.05 11.01
N ILE A 342 3.64 -24.95 11.18
CA ILE A 342 3.47 -23.70 10.42
C ILE A 342 4.67 -23.49 9.51
N ASN A 343 4.73 -22.37 8.78
CA ASN A 343 5.94 -21.95 8.08
C ASN A 343 7.11 -21.69 9.06
N HIS A 344 7.97 -22.69 9.22
CA HIS A 344 9.11 -22.64 10.14
C HIS A 344 10.15 -21.57 9.73
N GLU A 345 10.39 -21.37 8.43
CA GLU A 345 11.32 -20.34 7.95
C GLU A 345 10.83 -18.93 8.34
N ARG A 346 9.51 -18.70 8.27
CA ARG A 346 8.90 -17.45 8.72
C ARG A 346 9.04 -17.27 10.23
N ALA A 347 8.76 -18.31 11.03
CA ALA A 347 8.94 -18.24 12.48
C ALA A 347 10.39 -17.95 12.89
N GLN A 348 11.37 -18.59 12.23
CA GLN A 348 12.79 -18.28 12.43
C GLN A 348 13.15 -16.86 12.02
N TRP A 349 12.58 -16.35 10.92
CA TRP A 349 12.78 -14.97 10.49
C TRP A 349 12.25 -13.98 11.52
N VAL A 350 11.06 -14.22 12.09
CA VAL A 350 10.51 -13.42 13.19
C VAL A 350 11.42 -13.47 14.42
N ALA A 351 11.85 -14.66 14.84
CA ALA A 351 12.73 -14.83 16.00
C ALA A 351 14.07 -14.08 15.83
N ARG A 352 14.64 -14.07 14.62
CA ARG A 352 15.84 -13.26 14.32
C ARG A 352 15.55 -11.76 14.41
N GLY A 353 14.41 -11.30 13.87
CA GLY A 353 14.01 -9.90 13.98
C GLY A 353 13.82 -9.43 15.42
N MET A 354 13.31 -10.29 16.32
CA MET A 354 13.15 -9.98 17.74
C MET A 354 14.48 -9.74 18.48
N ARG A 355 15.57 -10.42 18.05
CA ARG A 355 16.91 -10.32 18.67
C ARG A 355 17.63 -9.03 18.28
N LEU A 356 17.40 -8.54 17.06
CA LEU A 356 18.08 -7.37 16.53
C LEU A 356 17.44 -6.04 16.96
N GLY A 357 16.40 -6.07 17.81
CA GLY A 357 15.86 -4.87 18.44
C GLY A 357 15.27 -3.85 17.48
N GLY A 358 14.62 -4.29 16.39
CA GLY A 358 14.07 -3.37 15.38
C GLY A 358 15.12 -2.79 14.41
N ALA A 359 16.41 -2.92 14.70
CA ALA A 359 17.47 -2.61 13.74
C ALA A 359 17.50 -3.68 12.66
N SER A 360 16.80 -3.41 11.54
CA SER A 360 16.90 -4.10 10.24
C SER A 360 17.17 -5.61 10.32
N ALA A 361 16.11 -6.41 10.45
CA ALA A 361 16.22 -7.86 10.40
C ALA A 361 16.92 -8.32 9.09
N PRO A 362 17.61 -9.49 9.07
CA PRO A 362 18.26 -9.97 7.87
C PRO A 362 17.20 -10.17 6.78
N ARG A 363 17.56 -9.75 5.57
CA ARG A 363 16.71 -9.90 4.37
C ARG A 363 16.19 -11.33 4.26
N ARG A 364 14.94 -11.48 3.83
CA ARG A 364 14.33 -12.77 3.51
C ARG A 364 15.29 -13.49 2.54
N PRO A 365 15.79 -14.71 2.84
CA PRO A 365 16.53 -15.46 1.85
C PRO A 365 15.60 -15.67 0.66
N THR A 366 16.02 -15.23 -0.52
CA THR A 366 15.47 -15.75 -1.77
C THR A 366 15.62 -17.26 -1.70
N ALA A 367 14.54 -18.01 -1.94
CA ALA A 367 14.60 -19.46 -2.01
C ALA A 367 15.79 -19.85 -2.87
N LYS A 368 16.82 -20.46 -2.26
CA LYS A 368 17.95 -20.99 -3.01
C LYS A 368 17.38 -22.10 -3.86
N MET A 369 17.42 -21.90 -5.17
CA MET A 369 17.24 -22.95 -6.15
C MET A 369 18.30 -24.02 -5.81
N VAL A 370 17.85 -25.14 -5.27
CA VAL A 370 18.70 -26.31 -5.10
C VAL A 370 19.01 -26.78 -6.52
N ALA A 371 20.21 -26.46 -7.00
CA ALA A 371 20.75 -27.09 -8.18
C ALA A 371 20.95 -28.57 -7.84
N ALA A 372 20.05 -29.42 -8.33
CA ALA A 372 20.34 -30.82 -8.51
C ALA A 372 21.42 -30.90 -9.59
N HIS A 373 22.63 -31.33 -9.22
CA HIS A 373 23.60 -31.90 -10.15
C HIS A 373 23.79 -33.34 -9.73
N GLY A 374 23.64 -34.23 -10.72
CA GLY A 374 23.88 -35.66 -10.58
C GLY A 374 25.34 -36.02 -10.69
#